data_AF-A0A060CAR4-F1
#
_entry.id   AF-A0A060CAR4-F1
#
_cell.length_a   1.000
_cell.length_b   1.000
_cell.length_c   1.000
_cell.angle_alpha   90.00
_cell.angle_beta   90.00
_cell.angle_gamma   90.00
#
_symmetry.space_group_name_H-M   'P 1'
#
loop_
_entity.id
_entity.type
_entity.pdbx_description
1 polymer ?
#
loop_
_entity_poly.entity_id
_entity_poly.type
_entity_poly.pdbx_seq_one_letter_code
_entity_poly.pdbx_strand_id
1 'polypeptide(L)'
;TGKGGFYFSVALPQGNYDVTVLLGDPAGTSDTTVKAESRRLMLERVATAGNEQVSRTFTINIRRPDYEGGRVALKDREKPYLHWDDKLTLEFNGPQPAVAALEIVPNPAAPTVYLLGDSTVTDQPYEPWNSWGQMLTRFFKPGIAIANYAESGESLASSLGARRVAK
;
A
#
# COMPACT_ATOMS: atom_id res chain seq x y z
N THR A 1 -11.49 -8.92 -15.69
CA THR A 1 -11.18 -10.15 -14.93
C THR A 1 -9.88 -10.73 -15.45
N GLY A 2 -8.96 -11.08 -14.55
CA GLY A 2 -7.67 -11.69 -14.92
C GLY A 2 -7.64 -13.15 -14.47
N LYS A 3 -7.04 -14.06 -15.26
CA LYS A 3 -6.62 -15.36 -14.74
C LYS A 3 -5.35 -15.13 -13.90
N GLY A 4 -5.48 -15.19 -12.58
CA GLY A 4 -4.40 -14.87 -11.64
C GLY A 4 -4.37 -13.39 -11.24
N GLY A 5 -3.53 -13.07 -10.26
CA GLY A 5 -3.35 -11.70 -9.77
C GLY A 5 -2.71 -10.77 -10.80
N PHE A 6 -2.97 -9.48 -10.68
CA PHE A 6 -2.43 -8.46 -11.58
C PHE A 6 -2.12 -7.16 -10.85
N TYR A 7 -1.24 -6.35 -11.44
CA TYR A 7 -0.87 -5.04 -10.93
C TYR A 7 -1.54 -3.92 -11.71
N PHE A 8 -1.83 -2.83 -11.03
CA PHE A 8 -2.13 -1.52 -11.60
C PHE A 8 -1.14 -0.51 -11.02
N SER A 9 -0.51 0.29 -11.86
CA SER A 9 0.39 1.36 -11.41
C SER A 9 0.08 2.67 -12.12
N VAL A 10 0.14 3.77 -11.37
CA VAL A 10 -0.05 5.12 -11.90
C VAL A 10 0.91 6.09 -11.20
N ALA A 11 1.56 6.95 -11.98
CA ALA A 11 2.43 7.99 -11.43
C ALA A 11 1.60 9.01 -10.65
N LEU A 12 1.95 9.23 -9.38
CA LEU A 12 1.27 10.17 -8.50
C LEU A 12 2.29 10.94 -7.66
N PRO A 13 2.03 12.23 -7.35
CA PRO A 13 2.82 12.96 -6.37
C PRO A 13 2.76 12.29 -4.99
N GLN A 14 3.82 12.49 -4.20
CA GLN A 14 3.81 12.15 -2.78
C GLN A 14 2.62 12.80 -2.07
N GLY A 15 1.96 12.05 -1.20
CA GLY A 15 0.79 12.53 -0.48
C GLY A 15 -0.12 11.40 -0.02
N ASN A 16 -1.23 11.80 0.60
CA ASN A 16 -2.28 10.88 1.00
C ASN A 16 -3.41 10.92 -0.03
N TYR A 17 -3.99 9.75 -0.29
CA TYR A 17 -5.08 9.57 -1.24
C TYR A 17 -6.12 8.62 -0.67
N ASP A 18 -7.38 8.92 -0.93
CA ASP A 18 -8.46 7.95 -0.79
C ASP A 18 -8.62 7.20 -2.12
N VAL A 19 -8.60 5.88 -2.02
CA VAL A 19 -8.74 4.97 -3.16
C VAL A 19 -10.04 4.21 -3.00
N THR A 20 -10.96 4.41 -3.93
CA THR A 20 -12.23 3.69 -3.99
C THR A 20 -12.19 2.69 -5.14
N VAL A 21 -12.45 1.42 -4.82
CA VAL A 21 -12.45 0.32 -5.77
C VAL A 21 -13.85 -0.26 -5.86
N LEU A 22 -14.39 -0.36 -7.07
CA LEU A 22 -15.60 -1.14 -7.36
C LEU A 22 -15.18 -2.57 -7.71
N LEU A 23 -15.54 -3.52 -6.84
CA LEU A 23 -15.15 -4.92 -6.93
C LEU A 23 -16.36 -5.78 -7.30
N GLY A 24 -16.15 -6.81 -8.13
CA GLY A 24 -17.20 -7.75 -8.55
C GLY A 24 -17.31 -7.90 -10.06
N ASP A 25 -17.77 -9.08 -10.49
CA ASP A 25 -18.01 -9.44 -11.89
C ASP A 25 -19.51 -9.66 -12.11
N PRO A 26 -20.20 -8.85 -12.92
CA PRO A 26 -21.61 -9.12 -13.23
C PRO A 26 -21.84 -10.51 -13.84
N ALA A 27 -20.85 -11.07 -14.55
CA ALA A 27 -20.96 -12.37 -15.19
C ALA A 27 -20.71 -13.58 -14.25
N GLY A 28 -20.29 -13.38 -13.00
CA GLY A 28 -19.95 -14.49 -12.11
C GLY A 28 -19.51 -14.11 -10.69
N THR A 29 -19.08 -15.08 -9.90
CA THR A 29 -18.54 -14.81 -8.56
C THR A 29 -17.17 -14.15 -8.64
N SER A 30 -16.78 -13.40 -7.61
CA SER A 30 -15.42 -12.89 -7.45
C SER A 30 -14.90 -13.06 -6.02
N ASP A 31 -13.58 -13.08 -5.87
CA ASP A 31 -12.88 -13.00 -4.58
C ASP A 31 -11.59 -12.22 -4.80
N THR A 32 -11.60 -10.96 -4.35
CA THR A 32 -10.51 -10.01 -4.58
C THR A 32 -9.88 -9.56 -3.26
N THR A 33 -8.57 -9.74 -3.15
CA THR A 33 -7.72 -9.12 -2.13
C THR A 33 -6.95 -7.99 -2.78
N VAL A 34 -6.93 -6.82 -2.14
CA VAL A 34 -6.19 -5.65 -2.63
C VAL A 34 -5.03 -5.39 -1.70
N LYS A 35 -3.82 -5.42 -2.27
CA LYS A 35 -2.61 -4.95 -1.60
C LYS A 35 -2.08 -3.71 -2.31
N ALA A 36 -1.23 -2.95 -1.62
CA ALA A 36 -0.59 -1.78 -2.20
C ALA A 36 0.91 -1.73 -1.92
N GLU A 37 1.65 -1.18 -2.88
CA GLU A 37 3.11 -1.08 -2.90
C GLU A 37 3.79 -2.43 -2.64
N SER A 38 4.72 -2.49 -1.69
CA SER A 38 5.34 -3.72 -1.18
C SER A 38 4.36 -4.48 -0.28
N ARG A 39 3.22 -4.87 -0.87
CA ARG A 39 2.25 -5.83 -0.32
C ARG A 39 1.54 -5.38 0.97
N ARG A 40 1.34 -4.08 1.22
CA ARG A 40 0.50 -3.57 2.32
C ARG A 40 -0.93 -4.05 2.14
N LEU A 41 -1.53 -4.71 3.13
CA LEU A 41 -2.89 -5.28 2.98
C LEU A 41 -3.94 -4.18 3.13
N MET A 42 -4.67 -3.88 2.05
CA MET A 42 -5.69 -2.83 2.07
C MET A 42 -7.09 -3.43 2.25
N LEU A 43 -7.45 -4.39 1.40
CA LEU A 43 -8.73 -5.11 1.44
C LEU A 43 -8.48 -6.61 1.44
N GLU A 44 -9.12 -7.33 2.35
CA GLU A 44 -8.95 -8.76 2.53
C GLU A 44 -10.19 -9.51 2.02
N ARG A 45 -10.00 -10.42 1.05
CA ARG A 45 -10.99 -11.41 0.60
C ARG A 45 -12.39 -10.82 0.38
N VAL A 46 -12.50 -9.79 -0.45
CA VAL A 46 -13.78 -9.22 -0.83
C VAL A 46 -14.44 -10.14 -1.85
N ALA A 47 -15.36 -10.97 -1.36
CA ALA A 47 -16.14 -11.88 -2.19
C ALA A 47 -17.45 -11.23 -2.65
N THR A 48 -17.85 -11.49 -3.90
CA THR A 48 -19.14 -11.07 -4.46
C THR A 48 -19.79 -12.22 -5.22
N ALA A 49 -21.13 -12.27 -5.22
CA ALA A 49 -21.91 -13.13 -6.08
C ALA A 49 -21.97 -12.59 -7.54
N GLY A 50 -22.52 -13.39 -8.46
CA GLY A 50 -22.84 -12.91 -9.81
C GLY A 50 -23.87 -11.79 -9.79
N ASN A 51 -23.73 -10.81 -10.68
CA ASN A 51 -24.48 -9.55 -10.70
C ASN A 51 -24.33 -8.67 -9.44
N GLU A 52 -23.42 -9.01 -8.53
CA GLU A 52 -23.09 -8.19 -7.36
C GLU A 52 -21.80 -7.42 -7.60
N GLN A 53 -21.84 -6.13 -7.29
CA GLN A 53 -20.65 -5.29 -7.21
C GLN A 53 -20.67 -4.48 -5.92
N VAL A 54 -19.50 -4.30 -5.32
CA VAL A 54 -19.35 -3.66 -4.04
C VAL A 54 -18.24 -2.62 -4.07
N SER A 55 -18.54 -1.42 -3.57
CA SER A 55 -17.55 -0.37 -3.40
C SER A 55 -16.82 -0.52 -2.07
N ARG A 56 -15.50 -0.36 -2.10
CA ARG A 56 -14.64 -0.35 -0.92
C ARG A 56 -13.64 0.79 -1.06
N THR A 57 -13.47 1.55 0.02
CA THR A 57 -12.50 2.63 0.09
C THR A 57 -11.43 2.29 1.12
N PHE A 58 -10.21 2.74 0.87
CA PHE A 58 -9.12 2.80 1.85
C PHE A 58 -8.29 4.05 1.60
N THR A 59 -7.55 4.49 2.62
CA THR A 59 -6.62 5.62 2.48
C THR A 59 -5.20 5.11 2.42
N ILE A 60 -4.40 5.66 1.51
CA ILE A 60 -3.02 5.28 1.30
C ILE A 60 -2.09 6.49 1.36
N ASN A 61 -0.93 6.29 1.99
CA ASN A 61 0.19 7.22 1.89
C ASN A 61 1.15 6.76 0.77
N ILE A 62 1.39 7.65 -0.18
CA ILE A 62 2.47 7.58 -1.17
C ILE A 62 3.61 8.43 -0.65
N ARG A 63 4.81 7.85 -0.54
CA ARG A 63 6.01 8.51 -0.03
C ARG A 63 7.16 8.30 -1.02
N ARG A 64 8.08 9.25 -1.03
CA ARG A 64 9.33 9.18 -1.77
C ARG A 64 10.50 9.30 -0.80
N PRO A 65 11.70 8.85 -1.18
CA PRO A 65 12.87 9.06 -0.35
C PRO A 65 13.23 10.54 -0.26
N ASP A 66 12.87 11.38 -1.23
CA ASP A 66 13.15 12.81 -1.21
C ASP A 66 12.18 13.58 -0.30
N TYR A 67 12.67 14.61 0.37
CA TYR A 67 11.92 15.53 1.22
C TYR A 67 12.55 16.93 1.19
N GLU A 68 11.96 17.92 1.86
CA GLU A 68 12.51 19.28 1.81
C GLU A 68 13.89 19.32 2.51
N GLY A 69 14.94 19.61 1.74
CA GLY A 69 16.31 19.68 2.25
C GLY A 69 17.06 18.36 2.33
N GLY A 70 16.52 17.25 1.80
CA GLY A 70 17.27 15.99 1.79
C GLY A 70 16.61 14.80 1.14
N ARG A 71 17.23 13.64 1.38
CA ARG A 71 16.78 12.32 0.92
C ARG A 71 17.08 11.26 1.97
N VAL A 72 16.13 10.34 2.19
CA VAL A 72 16.33 9.13 2.99
C VAL A 72 17.47 8.32 2.37
N ALA A 73 18.44 7.93 3.20
CA ALA A 73 19.57 7.12 2.76
C ALA A 73 19.15 5.64 2.63
N LEU A 74 18.50 5.31 1.52
CA LEU A 74 18.07 3.95 1.20
C LEU A 74 19.27 3.02 1.00
N LYS A 75 19.19 1.81 1.53
CA LYS A 75 20.11 0.71 1.21
C LYS A 75 19.93 0.30 -0.25
N ASP A 76 20.96 -0.30 -0.85
CA ASP A 76 20.89 -0.75 -2.25
C ASP A 76 19.71 -1.69 -2.52
N ARG A 77 19.39 -2.57 -1.56
CA ARG A 77 18.25 -3.48 -1.66
C ARG A 77 16.88 -2.80 -1.64
N GLU A 78 16.78 -1.57 -1.13
CA GLU A 78 15.52 -0.82 -1.02
C GLU A 78 15.20 -0.01 -2.27
N LYS A 79 16.20 0.30 -3.10
CA LYS A 79 16.04 1.07 -4.34
C LYS A 79 14.96 0.52 -5.30
N PRO A 80 14.77 -0.81 -5.45
CA PRO A 80 13.69 -1.35 -6.28
C PRO A 80 12.34 -1.49 -5.55
N TYR A 81 12.23 -1.10 -4.28
CA TYR A 81 10.97 -1.28 -3.54
C TYR A 81 9.91 -0.30 -4.03
N LEU A 82 8.72 -0.84 -4.32
CA LEU A 82 7.60 -0.09 -4.88
C LEU A 82 7.15 1.08 -3.97
N HIS A 83 7.29 0.94 -2.65
CA HIS A 83 6.90 1.99 -1.70
C HIS A 83 7.88 3.18 -1.63
N TRP A 84 8.96 3.17 -2.41
CA TRP A 84 9.94 4.28 -2.53
C TRP A 84 9.98 4.90 -3.93
N ASP A 85 9.15 4.43 -4.88
CA ASP A 85 9.13 4.95 -6.25
C ASP A 85 8.19 6.16 -6.41
N ASP A 86 7.90 6.54 -7.66
CA ASP A 86 7.09 7.70 -8.01
C ASP A 86 5.62 7.37 -8.34
N LYS A 87 5.14 6.19 -7.94
CA LYS A 87 3.83 5.65 -8.31
C LYS A 87 3.01 5.23 -7.09
N LEU A 88 1.72 5.10 -7.32
CA LEU A 88 0.87 4.16 -6.58
C LEU A 88 0.90 2.85 -7.34
N THR A 89 1.26 1.76 -6.67
CA THR A 89 1.09 0.40 -7.21
C THR A 89 0.08 -0.39 -6.38
N LEU A 90 -0.96 -0.90 -7.03
CA LEU A 90 -1.96 -1.79 -6.44
C LEU A 90 -1.79 -3.19 -7.01
N GLU A 91 -1.90 -4.18 -6.15
CA GLU A 91 -1.91 -5.60 -6.49
C GLU A 91 -3.31 -6.16 -6.21
N PHE A 92 -3.97 -6.64 -7.25
CA PHE A 92 -5.27 -7.32 -7.17
C PHE A 92 -5.04 -8.82 -7.24
N ASN A 93 -5.33 -9.49 -6.12
CA ASN A 93 -5.07 -10.92 -5.89
C ASN A 93 -6.35 -11.66 -5.50
N GLY A 94 -6.23 -12.97 -5.32
CA GLY A 94 -7.33 -13.87 -4.96
C GLY A 94 -7.54 -14.94 -6.02
N PRO A 95 -8.44 -15.91 -5.77
CA PRO A 95 -8.70 -16.98 -6.73
C PRO A 95 -9.41 -16.49 -7.99
N GLN A 96 -10.15 -15.37 -7.92
CA GLN A 96 -10.86 -14.77 -9.05
C GLN A 96 -10.99 -13.25 -8.86
N PRO A 97 -9.90 -12.47 -9.04
CA PRO A 97 -9.93 -11.03 -8.83
C PRO A 97 -10.75 -10.32 -9.92
N ALA A 98 -11.66 -9.45 -9.50
CA ALA A 98 -12.55 -8.68 -10.37
C ALA A 98 -12.65 -7.22 -9.91
N VAL A 99 -12.13 -6.32 -10.76
CA VAL A 99 -12.18 -4.87 -10.57
C VAL A 99 -12.96 -4.28 -11.73
N ALA A 100 -13.98 -3.49 -11.44
CA ALA A 100 -14.82 -2.82 -12.42
C ALA A 100 -14.47 -1.33 -12.56
N ALA A 101 -14.06 -0.68 -11.47
CA ALA A 101 -13.63 0.71 -11.48
C ALA A 101 -12.64 1.01 -10.35
N LEU A 102 -11.83 2.04 -10.57
CA LEU A 102 -10.88 2.58 -9.60
C LEU A 102 -10.97 4.11 -9.64
N GLU A 103 -11.13 4.72 -8.48
CA GLU A 103 -11.10 6.15 -8.27
C GLU A 103 -10.02 6.48 -7.24
N ILE A 104 -9.20 7.51 -7.52
CA ILE A 104 -8.10 7.94 -6.66
C ILE A 104 -8.24 9.44 -6.45
N VAL A 105 -8.47 9.86 -5.21
CA VAL A 105 -8.73 11.27 -4.85
C VAL A 105 -7.68 11.73 -3.82
N PRO A 106 -7.00 12.87 -4.01
CA PRO A 106 -6.11 13.43 -2.99
C PRO A 106 -6.85 13.69 -1.67
N ASN A 107 -6.25 13.29 -0.55
CA ASN A 107 -6.75 13.56 0.79
C ASN A 107 -5.63 14.15 1.69
N PRO A 108 -5.21 15.40 1.45
CA PRO A 108 -4.13 16.03 2.22
C PRO A 108 -4.46 16.25 3.69
N ALA A 109 -5.74 16.20 4.06
CA ALA A 109 -6.20 16.36 5.45
C ALA A 109 -6.19 15.05 6.26
N ALA A 110 -5.92 13.89 5.62
CA ALA A 110 -5.93 12.61 6.30
C ALA A 110 -4.88 12.57 7.44
N PRO A 111 -5.28 12.34 8.70
CA PRO A 111 -4.32 12.02 9.76
C PRO A 111 -3.47 10.83 9.34
N THR A 112 -2.16 10.95 9.57
CA THR A 112 -1.18 9.95 9.17
C THR A 112 -0.52 9.33 10.38
N VAL A 113 -0.65 8.01 10.50
CA VAL A 113 0.11 7.22 11.47
C VAL A 113 1.46 6.88 10.84
N TYR A 114 2.53 7.33 11.47
CA TYR A 114 3.89 7.05 11.05
C TYR A 114 4.42 5.84 11.82
N LEU A 115 4.91 4.84 11.09
CA LEU A 115 5.58 3.68 11.68
C LEU A 115 7.09 3.82 11.48
N LEU A 116 7.84 3.50 12.53
CA LEU A 116 9.29 3.34 12.50
C LEU A 116 9.64 2.06 13.25
N GLY A 117 10.55 1.27 12.71
CA GLY A 117 10.91 -0.02 13.29
C GLY A 117 11.82 -0.83 12.38
N ASP A 118 11.88 -2.13 12.67
CA ASP A 118 12.80 -3.08 12.07
C ASP A 118 12.11 -4.03 11.06
N SER A 119 12.65 -5.25 10.90
CA SER A 119 12.13 -6.28 9.99
C SER A 119 10.73 -6.76 10.35
N THR A 120 10.31 -6.64 11.62
CA THR A 120 8.98 -7.04 12.09
C THR A 120 7.92 -6.00 11.78
N VAL A 121 8.33 -4.78 11.39
CA VAL A 121 7.45 -3.63 11.08
C VAL A 121 7.46 -3.28 9.58
N THR A 122 8.60 -3.40 8.90
CA THR A 122 8.78 -2.94 7.50
C THR A 122 7.88 -3.63 6.47
N ASP A 123 7.64 -2.97 5.34
CA ASP A 123 6.93 -3.56 4.20
C ASP A 123 7.85 -4.60 3.52
N GLN A 124 7.55 -5.90 3.66
CA GLN A 124 8.34 -6.99 3.09
C GLN A 124 7.94 -7.24 1.62
N PRO A 125 8.83 -6.98 0.65
CA PRO A 125 8.50 -7.02 -0.77
C PRO A 125 8.28 -8.44 -1.33
N TYR A 126 8.83 -9.47 -0.69
CA TYR A 126 8.85 -10.84 -1.22
C TYR A 126 8.30 -11.86 -0.22
N GLU A 127 7.65 -12.89 -0.74
CA GLU A 127 7.22 -14.06 0.03
C GLU A 127 8.41 -14.99 0.36
N PRO A 128 8.37 -15.72 1.49
CA PRO A 128 7.25 -15.86 2.43
C PRO A 128 7.23 -14.80 3.55
N TRP A 129 8.10 -13.79 3.51
CA TRP A 129 8.18 -12.79 4.57
C TRP A 129 6.99 -11.83 4.57
N ASN A 130 6.63 -11.40 5.78
CA ASN A 130 5.57 -10.44 6.04
C ASN A 130 5.81 -9.79 7.43
N SER A 131 5.13 -8.68 7.72
CA SER A 131 5.31 -7.90 8.95
C SER A 131 3.96 -7.40 9.49
N TRP A 132 3.91 -6.99 10.77
CA TRP A 132 2.65 -6.46 11.31
C TRP A 132 2.35 -5.06 10.78
N GLY A 133 3.37 -4.23 10.52
CA GLY A 133 3.19 -2.88 9.98
C GLY A 133 2.61 -2.89 8.57
N GLN A 134 3.00 -3.88 7.77
CA GLN A 134 2.45 -4.14 6.43
C GLN A 134 0.98 -4.60 6.46
N MET A 135 0.55 -5.31 7.51
CA MET A 135 -0.85 -5.75 7.67
C MET A 135 -1.73 -4.69 8.36
N LEU A 136 -1.12 -3.76 9.09
CA LEU A 136 -1.81 -2.78 9.92
C LEU A 136 -2.85 -1.95 9.15
N THR A 137 -2.55 -1.61 7.89
CA THR A 137 -3.42 -0.81 7.01
C THR A 137 -4.85 -1.34 6.91
N ARG A 138 -5.04 -2.67 6.94
CA ARG A 138 -6.35 -3.33 6.82
C ARG A 138 -7.31 -2.99 7.96
N PHE A 139 -6.79 -2.59 9.12
CA PHE A 139 -7.57 -2.36 10.33
C PHE A 139 -8.05 -0.91 10.49
N PHE A 140 -7.64 -0.02 9.59
CA PHE A 140 -8.05 1.39 9.61
C PHE A 140 -9.22 1.66 8.67
N LYS A 141 -10.10 2.58 9.08
CA LYS A 141 -11.17 3.10 8.22
C LYS A 141 -10.59 4.07 7.17
N PRO A 142 -11.30 4.32 6.06
CA PRO A 142 -11.02 5.47 5.20
C PRO A 142 -10.90 6.76 5.99
N GLY A 143 -10.01 7.64 5.55
CA GLY A 143 -9.61 8.89 6.18
C GLY A 143 -8.34 8.80 7.03
N ILE A 144 -7.73 7.62 7.24
CA ILE A 144 -6.49 7.47 8.03
C ILE A 144 -5.41 6.81 7.19
N ALA A 145 -4.30 7.52 6.99
CA ALA A 145 -3.17 7.03 6.22
C ALA A 145 -2.11 6.35 7.13
N ILE A 146 -1.49 5.27 6.64
CA ILE A 146 -0.34 4.63 7.31
C ILE A 146 0.91 4.86 6.46
N ALA A 147 1.90 5.52 7.02
CA ALA A 147 3.19 5.77 6.39
C ALA A 147 4.29 4.96 7.10
N ASN A 148 4.70 3.84 6.49
CA ASN A 148 5.63 2.90 7.11
C ASN A 148 7.09 3.20 6.72
N TYR A 149 7.87 3.77 7.63
CA TYR A 149 9.28 4.11 7.41
C TYR A 149 10.24 3.07 8.01
N ALA A 150 9.73 1.98 8.59
CA ALA A 150 10.54 0.89 9.10
C ALA A 150 11.40 0.26 8.00
N GLU A 151 12.52 -0.34 8.38
CA GLU A 151 13.34 -1.14 7.48
C GLU A 151 14.07 -2.26 8.22
N SER A 152 14.27 -3.39 7.54
CA SER A 152 14.94 -4.55 8.12
C SER A 152 16.34 -4.21 8.65
N GLY A 153 16.62 -4.61 9.90
CA GLY A 153 17.90 -4.38 10.56
C GLY A 153 18.15 -2.94 10.99
N GLU A 154 17.12 -2.09 11.02
CA GLU A 154 17.21 -0.77 11.62
C GLU A 154 17.13 -0.83 13.15
N SER A 155 17.92 0.03 13.80
CA SER A 155 17.72 0.52 15.15
C SER A 155 17.19 1.96 15.08
N LEU A 156 16.84 2.56 16.23
CA LEU A 156 16.53 3.99 16.27
C LEU A 156 17.70 4.84 15.77
N ALA A 157 18.93 4.53 16.19
CA ALA A 157 20.12 5.29 15.81
C ALA A 157 20.38 5.24 14.30
N SER A 158 20.29 4.04 13.68
CA SER A 158 20.48 3.89 12.24
C SER A 158 19.32 4.52 11.44
N SER A 159 18.10 4.46 11.97
CA SER A 159 16.93 5.12 11.35
C SER A 159 17.09 6.64 11.29
N LEU A 160 17.58 7.24 12.38
CA LEU A 160 17.89 8.67 12.46
C LEU A 160 19.06 9.02 11.54
N GLY A 161 20.12 8.21 11.54
CA GLY A 161 21.27 8.39 10.64
C GLY A 161 20.89 8.29 9.15
N ALA A 162 19.93 7.42 8.82
CA ALA A 162 19.38 7.28 7.48
C ALA A 162 18.32 8.34 7.13
N ARG A 163 17.98 9.22 8.08
CA ARG A 163 17.03 10.34 7.92
C ARG A 163 15.61 9.88 7.58
N ARG A 164 15.20 8.70 8.07
CA ARG A 164 13.87 8.10 7.79
C ARG A 164 12.69 8.89 8.36
N VAL A 165 12.93 9.75 9.35
CA VAL A 165 11.89 10.57 10.00
C VAL A 165 11.98 12.05 9.63
N ALA A 166 12.93 12.42 8.77
CA ALA A 166 13.06 13.78 8.28
C ALA A 166 11.94 14.10 7.28
N LYS A 167 11.52 15.36 7.22
CA LYS A 167 10.43 15.88 6.39
C LYS A 167 10.85 17.19 5.76
#